data_AF-A0A972B5K8-F1
#
_entry.id   AF-A0A972B5K8-F1
#
_cell.length_a   1.000
_cell.length_b   1.000
_cell.length_c   1.000
_cell.angle_alpha   90.00
_cell.angle_beta   90.00
_cell.angle_gamma   90.00
#
_symmetry.space_group_name_H-M   'P 1'
#
loop_
_entity.id
_entity.type
_entity.pdbx_description
1 polymer ?
#
loop_
_entity_poly.entity_id
_entity_poly.type
_entity_poly.pdbx_seq_one_letter_code
_entity_poly.pdbx_strand_id
1 'polypeptide(L)'
;MDLLIEYIIAMTNLYGMVSKEKAVEIYNSQNEDKVGIDVIESYMANPPEELEKAFIYPYKGYFVHEAILEFDAFDVMLAEKAGKPYYVPDKEELLKYTDEWYFEKTGQFETLFNYVRDNFCKGDANKAEELCVDIQGTCHAGSDVQSILDVFNDRGIGFRDIDHVNEVLRLVMDFHNNMRLWENNGHTPNEIFEMFEKPFLRPLPKKPFNFDETNVIDIKTRRKIGRNDPCPCGSGKKYKKCCGK
;
A
#
# COMPACT_ATOMS: atom_id res chain seq x y z
N MET A 1 -16.44 -11.83 -23.95
CA MET A 1 -16.97 -11.60 -22.60
C MET A 1 -17.79 -10.32 -22.68
N ASP A 2 -18.80 -10.13 -21.83
CA ASP A 2 -19.54 -8.85 -21.78
C ASP A 2 -18.59 -7.76 -21.30
N LEU A 3 -18.54 -6.62 -21.98
CA LEU A 3 -17.64 -5.52 -21.63
C LEU A 3 -17.92 -5.00 -20.21
N LEU A 4 -19.17 -5.00 -19.76
CA LEU A 4 -19.50 -4.57 -18.41
C LEU A 4 -18.90 -5.51 -17.35
N ILE A 5 -18.88 -6.82 -17.63
CA ILE A 5 -18.24 -7.81 -16.77
C ILE A 5 -16.73 -7.55 -16.70
N GLU A 6 -16.07 -7.31 -17.85
CA GLU A 6 -14.64 -6.96 -17.88
C GLU A 6 -14.33 -5.72 -17.03
N TYR A 7 -15.18 -4.70 -17.09
CA TYR A 7 -15.07 -3.51 -16.24
C TYR A 7 -15.20 -3.84 -14.75
N ILE A 8 -16.20 -4.63 -14.36
CA ILE A 8 -16.39 -5.02 -12.96
C ILE A 8 -15.17 -5.79 -12.44
N ILE A 9 -14.64 -6.73 -13.24
CA ILE A 9 -13.42 -7.48 -12.89
C ILE A 9 -12.24 -6.53 -12.73
N ALA A 10 -11.95 -5.71 -13.74
CA ALA A 10 -10.85 -4.75 -13.71
C ALA A 10 -10.91 -3.78 -12.53
N MET A 11 -12.08 -3.19 -12.28
CA MET A 11 -12.28 -2.28 -11.15
C MET A 11 -12.11 -3.00 -9.81
N THR A 12 -12.58 -4.24 -9.69
CA THR A 12 -12.45 -5.00 -8.43
C THR A 12 -10.99 -5.42 -8.21
N ASN A 13 -10.24 -5.80 -9.24
CA ASN A 13 -8.81 -6.09 -9.12
C ASN A 13 -7.98 -4.83 -8.81
N LEU A 14 -8.35 -3.66 -9.33
CA LEU A 14 -7.66 -2.41 -9.04
C LEU A 14 -8.02 -1.82 -7.66
N TYR A 15 -9.26 -1.98 -7.20
CA TYR A 15 -9.76 -1.32 -5.99
C TYR A 15 -10.00 -2.29 -4.81
N GLY A 16 -9.91 -3.60 -5.01
CA GLY A 16 -10.32 -4.67 -4.09
C GLY A 16 -11.84 -4.81 -3.95
N MET A 17 -12.56 -3.68 -3.97
CA MET A 17 -14.02 -3.62 -3.94
C MET A 17 -14.51 -2.37 -4.66
N VAL A 18 -15.62 -2.49 -5.40
CA VAL A 18 -16.26 -1.38 -6.14
C VAL A 18 -17.77 -1.37 -5.89
N SER A 19 -18.32 -0.20 -5.55
CA SER A 19 -19.76 -0.07 -5.34
C SER A 19 -20.51 -0.12 -6.67
N LYS A 20 -21.79 -0.52 -6.65
CA LYS A 20 -22.62 -0.49 -7.86
C LYS A 20 -22.67 0.90 -8.52
N GLU A 21 -22.74 1.96 -7.71
CA GLU A 21 -22.78 3.34 -8.22
C GLU A 21 -21.47 3.71 -8.90
N LYS A 22 -20.33 3.35 -8.30
CA LYS A 22 -19.00 3.64 -8.87
C LYS A 22 -18.76 2.83 -10.15
N ALA A 23 -19.23 1.59 -10.20
CA ALA A 23 -19.13 0.75 -11.39
C ALA A 23 -19.89 1.37 -12.58
N VAL A 24 -21.13 1.82 -12.36
CA VAL A 24 -21.91 2.55 -13.39
C VAL A 24 -21.19 3.84 -13.80
N GLU A 25 -20.72 4.62 -12.83
CA GLU A 25 -20.06 5.90 -13.09
C GLU A 25 -18.84 5.74 -14.00
N ILE A 26 -17.91 4.83 -13.66
CA ILE A 26 -16.68 4.62 -14.43
C ILE A 26 -17.02 4.06 -15.81
N TYR A 27 -17.84 3.02 -15.89
CA TYR A 27 -18.24 2.43 -17.19
C TYR A 27 -18.87 3.47 -18.10
N ASN A 28 -19.85 4.23 -17.59
CA ASN A 28 -20.53 5.26 -18.36
C ASN A 28 -19.63 6.46 -18.69
N SER A 29 -18.57 6.72 -17.92
CA SER A 29 -17.63 7.79 -18.28
C SER A 29 -16.73 7.44 -19.47
N GLN A 30 -16.51 6.15 -19.73
CA GLN A 30 -15.54 5.65 -20.72
C GLN A 30 -16.16 4.99 -21.96
N ASN A 31 -17.48 4.78 -21.99
CA ASN A 31 -18.18 4.09 -23.08
C ASN A 31 -19.32 4.94 -23.64
N GLU A 32 -19.58 4.86 -24.95
CA GLU A 32 -20.71 5.55 -25.57
C GLU A 32 -22.05 4.94 -25.13
N ASP A 33 -22.15 3.61 -25.20
CA ASP A 33 -23.29 2.84 -24.71
C ASP A 33 -23.31 2.90 -23.18
N LYS A 34 -24.38 3.47 -22.63
CA LYS A 34 -24.54 3.64 -21.18
C LYS A 34 -25.35 2.50 -20.59
N VAL A 35 -25.02 2.13 -19.37
CA VAL A 35 -25.78 1.16 -18.56
C VAL A 35 -26.47 1.86 -17.41
N GLY A 36 -27.66 1.39 -17.07
CA GLY A 36 -28.39 1.79 -15.89
C GLY A 36 -27.93 1.00 -14.65
N ILE A 37 -28.23 1.54 -13.47
CA ILE A 37 -27.94 0.88 -12.19
C ILE A 37 -28.69 -0.45 -12.05
N ASP A 38 -29.85 -0.58 -12.70
CA ASP A 38 -30.69 -1.77 -12.73
C ASP A 38 -29.98 -2.98 -13.37
N VAL A 39 -29.15 -2.74 -14.38
CA VAL A 39 -28.32 -3.80 -15.00
C VAL A 39 -27.31 -4.33 -13.98
N ILE A 40 -26.64 -3.43 -13.24
CA ILE A 40 -25.69 -3.81 -12.20
C ILE A 40 -26.38 -4.55 -11.06
N GLU A 41 -27.55 -4.07 -10.62
CA GLU A 41 -28.33 -4.73 -9.59
C GLU A 41 -28.78 -6.14 -10.03
N SER A 42 -29.08 -6.33 -11.31
CA SER A 42 -29.37 -7.66 -11.86
C SER A 42 -28.17 -8.61 -11.77
N TYR A 43 -26.96 -8.13 -12.04
CA TYR A 43 -25.73 -8.90 -11.86
C TYR A 43 -25.46 -9.18 -10.37
N MET A 44 -25.77 -8.26 -9.46
CA MET A 44 -25.61 -8.53 -8.03
C MET A 44 -26.61 -9.57 -7.51
N ALA A 45 -27.84 -9.59 -8.05
CA ALA A 45 -28.85 -10.56 -7.67
C ALA A 45 -28.61 -11.95 -8.28
N ASN A 46 -28.05 -11.99 -9.50
CA ASN A 46 -27.69 -13.21 -10.21
C ASN A 46 -26.33 -13.04 -10.91
N PRO A 47 -25.22 -13.24 -10.18
CA PRO A 47 -23.86 -13.03 -10.70
C PRO A 47 -23.56 -13.86 -11.94
N PRO A 48 -23.01 -13.23 -13.00
CA PRO A 48 -22.39 -13.97 -14.09
C PRO A 48 -21.29 -14.91 -13.58
N GLU A 49 -21.16 -16.09 -14.19
CA GLU A 49 -20.17 -17.11 -13.83
C GLU A 49 -18.72 -16.59 -13.94
N GLU A 50 -18.50 -15.63 -14.85
CA GLU A 50 -17.21 -14.97 -15.04
C GLU A 50 -16.74 -14.19 -13.80
N LEU A 51 -17.65 -13.64 -13.00
CA LEU A 51 -17.28 -12.95 -11.76
C LEU A 51 -16.79 -13.94 -10.70
N GLU A 52 -17.48 -15.07 -10.56
CA GLU A 52 -17.07 -16.14 -9.64
C GLU A 52 -15.71 -16.75 -10.04
N LYS A 53 -15.48 -16.95 -11.35
CA LYS A 53 -14.17 -17.38 -11.88
C LYS A 53 -13.05 -16.38 -11.62
N ALA A 54 -13.39 -15.11 -11.46
CA ALA A 54 -12.47 -14.04 -11.10
C ALA A 54 -12.43 -13.78 -9.59
N PHE A 55 -13.02 -14.67 -8.76
CA PHE A 55 -13.06 -14.54 -7.30
C PHE A 55 -13.75 -13.27 -6.81
N ILE A 56 -14.80 -12.82 -7.51
CA ILE A 56 -15.53 -11.58 -7.22
C ILE A 56 -16.98 -11.89 -6.88
N TYR A 57 -17.44 -11.37 -5.73
CA TYR A 57 -18.77 -11.64 -5.22
C TYR A 57 -19.52 -10.36 -4.85
N PRO A 58 -20.85 -10.30 -5.07
CA PRO A 58 -21.65 -9.20 -4.57
C PRO A 58 -21.80 -9.26 -3.05
N TYR A 59 -21.49 -8.18 -2.35
CA TYR A 59 -21.64 -8.07 -0.91
C TYR A 59 -21.96 -6.64 -0.49
N LYS A 60 -23.05 -6.45 0.28
CA LYS A 60 -23.51 -5.15 0.80
C LYS A 60 -23.57 -4.01 -0.25
N GLY A 61 -23.90 -4.32 -1.52
CA GLY A 61 -23.98 -3.34 -2.61
C GLY A 61 -22.66 -3.04 -3.33
N TYR A 62 -21.64 -3.87 -3.10
CA TYR A 62 -20.33 -3.82 -3.75
C TYR A 62 -20.08 -5.13 -4.49
N PHE A 63 -19.28 -5.09 -5.54
CA PHE A 63 -18.51 -6.25 -5.98
C PHE A 63 -17.20 -6.26 -5.19
N VAL A 64 -16.87 -7.39 -4.58
CA VAL A 64 -15.78 -7.51 -3.62
C VAL A 64 -14.93 -8.73 -3.97
N HIS A 65 -13.62 -8.54 -4.00
CA HIS A 65 -12.66 -9.62 -4.18
C HIS A 65 -12.72 -10.60 -3.00
N GLU A 66 -12.62 -11.91 -3.27
CA GLU A 66 -12.73 -13.01 -2.30
C GLU A 66 -11.82 -12.82 -1.09
N ALA A 67 -10.55 -12.45 -1.33
CA ALA A 67 -9.58 -12.17 -0.27
C ALA A 67 -10.12 -11.23 0.82
N ILE A 68 -10.87 -10.17 0.47
CA ILE A 68 -11.43 -9.25 1.46
C ILE A 68 -12.52 -9.93 2.31
N LEU A 69 -13.30 -10.82 1.70
CA LEU A 69 -14.37 -11.56 2.38
C LEU A 69 -13.80 -12.67 3.27
N GLU A 70 -12.80 -13.42 2.78
CA GLU A 70 -12.16 -14.49 3.53
C GLU A 70 -11.50 -14.01 4.82
N PHE A 71 -10.92 -12.80 4.81
CA PHE A 71 -10.31 -12.19 6.00
C PHE A 71 -11.26 -11.31 6.82
N ASP A 72 -12.58 -11.31 6.54
CA ASP A 72 -13.58 -10.45 7.20
C ASP A 72 -13.18 -8.96 7.21
N ALA A 73 -12.52 -8.51 6.14
CA ALA A 73 -11.87 -7.22 6.06
C ALA A 73 -12.75 -6.13 5.42
N PHE A 74 -13.98 -6.46 5.01
CA PHE A 74 -14.85 -5.53 4.27
C PHE A 74 -15.07 -4.19 5.00
N ASP A 75 -15.47 -4.23 6.28
CA ASP A 75 -15.80 -3.01 7.03
C ASP A 75 -14.52 -2.19 7.33
N VAL A 76 -13.37 -2.85 7.49
CA VAL A 76 -12.05 -2.20 7.65
C VAL A 76 -11.64 -1.49 6.37
N MET A 77 -11.68 -2.20 5.23
CA MET A 77 -11.37 -1.65 3.91
C MET A 77 -12.27 -0.46 3.58
N LEU A 78 -13.57 -0.56 3.87
CA LEU A 78 -14.51 0.54 3.67
C LEU A 78 -14.12 1.79 4.48
N ALA A 79 -13.65 1.62 5.72
CA ALA A 79 -13.20 2.71 6.56
C ALA A 79 -11.88 3.34 6.07
N GLU A 80 -10.91 2.53 5.64
CA GLU A 80 -9.62 3.01 5.14
C GLU A 80 -9.74 3.76 3.80
N LYS A 81 -10.67 3.34 2.95
CA LYS A 81 -10.96 3.95 1.66
C LYS A 81 -11.80 5.22 1.78
N ALA A 82 -12.41 5.48 2.93
CA ALA A 82 -13.37 6.57 3.11
C ALA A 82 -12.71 7.94 2.91
N GLY A 83 -13.31 8.76 2.04
CA GLY A 83 -12.84 10.13 1.75
C GLY A 83 -11.65 10.21 0.78
N LYS A 84 -11.02 9.09 0.42
CA LYS A 84 -9.98 9.04 -0.62
C LYS A 84 -10.64 9.04 -2.02
N PRO A 85 -10.05 9.70 -3.03
CA PRO A 85 -10.59 9.72 -4.38
C PRO A 85 -10.26 8.39 -5.08
N TYR A 86 -10.89 8.14 -6.22
CA TYR A 86 -10.54 7.00 -7.05
C TYR A 86 -9.51 7.40 -8.10
N TYR A 87 -8.47 6.58 -8.25
CA TYR A 87 -7.63 6.61 -9.43
C TYR A 87 -8.40 5.93 -10.56
N VAL A 88 -8.81 6.69 -11.57
CA VAL A 88 -9.52 6.15 -12.73
C VAL A 88 -8.59 6.24 -13.94
N PRO A 89 -7.89 5.15 -14.32
CA PRO A 89 -7.07 5.14 -15.53
C PRO A 89 -7.94 5.22 -16.78
N ASP A 90 -7.33 5.45 -17.94
CA ASP A 90 -8.07 5.35 -19.21
C ASP A 90 -8.58 3.92 -19.45
N LYS A 91 -9.47 3.77 -20.44
CA LYS A 91 -10.12 2.49 -20.73
C LYS A 91 -9.12 1.37 -21.06
N GLU A 92 -8.09 1.67 -21.84
CA GLU A 92 -7.13 0.66 -22.30
C GLU A 92 -6.28 0.16 -21.13
N GLU A 93 -5.88 1.08 -20.24
CA GLU A 93 -5.13 0.78 -19.03
C GLU A 93 -6.00 0.08 -17.98
N LEU A 94 -7.24 0.54 -17.74
CA LEU A 94 -8.16 -0.09 -16.80
C LEU A 94 -8.38 -1.57 -17.14
N LEU A 95 -8.64 -1.87 -18.41
CA LEU A 95 -8.96 -3.24 -18.84
C LEU A 95 -7.77 -4.22 -18.72
N LYS A 96 -6.54 -3.75 -18.55
CA LYS A 96 -5.40 -4.64 -18.23
C LYS A 96 -5.57 -5.31 -16.87
N TYR A 97 -6.24 -4.66 -15.92
CA TYR A 97 -6.56 -5.24 -14.61
C TYR A 97 -7.60 -6.38 -14.67
N THR A 98 -8.12 -6.74 -15.86
CA THR A 98 -8.85 -8.01 -16.00
C THR A 98 -7.96 -9.23 -15.74
N ASP A 99 -6.66 -9.10 -15.97
CA ASP A 99 -5.64 -10.04 -15.51
C ASP A 99 -5.33 -9.74 -14.04
N GLU A 100 -5.63 -10.67 -13.13
CA GLU A 100 -5.38 -10.53 -11.69
C GLU A 100 -3.89 -10.37 -11.36
N TRP A 101 -3.00 -10.83 -12.25
CA TRP A 101 -1.54 -10.74 -12.09
C TRP A 101 -0.97 -9.45 -12.66
N TYR A 102 -1.81 -8.61 -13.28
CA TYR A 102 -1.37 -7.35 -13.84
C TYR A 102 -1.09 -6.32 -12.75
N PHE A 103 0.07 -5.67 -12.87
CA PHE A 103 0.37 -4.43 -12.17
C PHE A 103 1.29 -3.56 -13.03
N GLU A 104 1.25 -2.25 -12.79
CA GLU A 104 2.10 -1.29 -13.49
C GLU A 104 3.59 -1.50 -13.16
N LYS A 105 4.38 -1.86 -14.16
CA LYS A 105 5.85 -1.93 -14.06
C LYS A 105 6.45 -0.53 -14.13
N THR A 106 6.48 0.16 -12.98
CA THR A 106 7.01 1.51 -12.84
C THR A 106 8.54 1.57 -12.92
N GLY A 107 9.11 2.78 -13.01
CA GLY A 107 10.57 2.94 -12.96
C GLY A 107 11.20 2.44 -11.64
N GLN A 108 10.44 2.46 -10.55
CA GLN A 108 10.83 1.90 -9.25
C GLN A 108 10.82 0.37 -9.28
N PHE A 109 9.83 -0.25 -9.94
CA PHE A 109 9.85 -1.69 -10.21
C PHE A 109 11.10 -2.07 -11.01
N GLU A 110 11.38 -1.37 -12.12
CA GLU A 110 12.57 -1.63 -12.94
C GLU A 110 13.87 -1.48 -12.14
N THR A 111 13.93 -0.50 -11.23
CA THR A 111 15.10 -0.32 -10.36
C THR A 111 15.28 -1.50 -9.41
N LEU A 112 14.21 -1.95 -8.76
CA LEU A 112 14.21 -3.12 -7.88
C LEU A 112 14.56 -4.39 -8.67
N PHE A 113 13.94 -4.61 -9.83
CA PHE A 113 14.16 -5.76 -10.70
C PHE A 113 15.62 -5.87 -11.15
N ASN A 114 16.20 -4.78 -11.67
CA ASN A 114 17.60 -4.78 -12.09
C ASN A 114 18.54 -5.07 -10.91
N TYR A 115 18.27 -4.47 -9.75
CA TYR A 115 19.06 -4.74 -8.54
C TYR A 115 18.98 -6.21 -8.14
N VAL A 116 17.77 -6.79 -8.10
CA VAL A 116 17.55 -8.18 -7.74
C VAL A 116 18.25 -9.12 -8.71
N ARG A 117 18.08 -8.88 -10.01
CA ARG A 117 18.70 -9.66 -11.08
C ARG A 117 20.21 -9.73 -10.91
N ASP A 118 20.84 -8.58 -10.69
CA ASP A 118 22.30 -8.48 -10.70
C ASP A 118 22.93 -8.94 -9.38
N ASN A 119 22.25 -8.73 -8.24
CA ASN A 119 22.80 -9.03 -6.91
C ASN A 119 22.38 -10.39 -6.33
N PHE A 120 21.19 -10.89 -6.65
CA PHE A 120 20.65 -12.15 -6.10
C PHE A 120 20.54 -13.25 -7.14
N CYS A 121 20.22 -12.93 -8.39
CA CYS A 121 19.90 -13.93 -9.42
C CYS A 121 21.04 -14.17 -10.42
N LYS A 122 22.22 -13.55 -10.25
CA LYS A 122 23.39 -13.69 -11.15
C LYS A 122 23.08 -13.38 -12.62
N GLY A 123 22.20 -12.41 -12.87
CA GLY A 123 21.79 -12.03 -14.23
C GLY A 123 20.56 -12.78 -14.76
N ASP A 124 20.02 -13.76 -14.02
CA ASP A 124 18.83 -14.52 -14.43
C ASP A 124 17.56 -13.67 -14.28
N ALA A 125 17.01 -13.23 -15.43
CA ALA A 125 15.85 -12.35 -15.48
C ALA A 125 14.56 -13.02 -14.96
N ASN A 126 14.36 -14.31 -15.24
CA ASN A 126 13.13 -15.00 -14.85
C ASN A 126 13.05 -15.15 -13.32
N LYS A 127 14.15 -15.55 -12.69
CA LYS A 127 14.21 -15.63 -11.21
C LYS A 127 14.06 -14.28 -10.54
N ALA A 128 14.57 -13.23 -11.18
CA ALA A 128 14.42 -11.88 -10.66
C ALA A 128 12.97 -11.41 -10.75
N GLU A 129 12.29 -11.71 -11.85
CA GLU A 129 10.87 -11.40 -12.04
C GLU A 129 10.02 -12.15 -11.02
N GLU A 130 10.21 -13.47 -10.85
CA GLU A 130 9.52 -14.27 -9.84
C GLU A 130 9.68 -13.66 -8.44
N LEU A 131 10.91 -13.34 -8.01
CA LEU A 131 11.15 -12.73 -6.70
C LEU A 131 10.48 -11.35 -6.56
N CYS A 132 10.53 -10.52 -7.60
CA CYS A 132 9.90 -9.20 -7.57
C CYS A 132 8.36 -9.30 -7.52
N VAL A 133 7.76 -10.30 -8.17
CA VAL A 133 6.32 -10.57 -8.08
C VAL A 133 5.93 -11.01 -6.67
N ASP A 134 6.72 -11.86 -6.01
CA ASP A 134 6.44 -12.24 -4.61
C ASP A 134 6.53 -11.04 -3.65
N ILE A 135 7.53 -10.18 -3.85
CA ILE A 135 7.68 -8.92 -3.10
C ILE A 135 6.45 -8.03 -3.36
N GLN A 136 6.00 -7.91 -4.61
CA GLN A 136 4.81 -7.13 -4.96
C GLN A 136 3.57 -7.67 -4.25
N GLY A 137 3.34 -8.99 -4.27
CA GLY A 137 2.19 -9.59 -3.57
C GLY A 137 2.24 -9.36 -2.07
N THR A 138 3.42 -9.47 -1.46
CA THR A 138 3.63 -9.20 -0.02
C THR A 138 3.35 -7.74 0.33
N CYS A 139 3.81 -6.80 -0.49
CA CYS A 139 3.52 -5.38 -0.35
C CYS A 139 2.03 -5.07 -0.53
N HIS A 140 1.37 -5.73 -1.47
CA HIS A 140 -0.06 -5.53 -1.74
C HIS A 140 -0.93 -5.99 -0.56
N ALA A 141 -0.53 -7.05 0.14
CA ALA A 141 -1.23 -7.54 1.33
C ALA A 141 -1.04 -6.67 2.60
N GLY A 142 -0.33 -5.54 2.50
CA GLY A 142 -0.06 -4.66 3.66
C GLY A 142 0.87 -5.28 4.70
N SER A 143 1.76 -6.19 4.27
CA SER A 143 2.59 -7.00 5.18
C SER A 143 3.71 -6.19 5.83
N ASP A 144 4.23 -6.69 6.95
CA ASP A 144 5.34 -6.06 7.65
C ASP A 144 6.71 -6.34 6.99
N VAL A 145 7.73 -5.64 7.48
CA VAL A 145 9.11 -5.80 7.00
C VAL A 145 9.60 -7.24 7.14
N GLN A 146 9.17 -7.96 8.17
CA GLN A 146 9.58 -9.35 8.38
C GLN A 146 9.08 -10.24 7.24
N SER A 147 7.82 -10.06 6.83
CA SER A 147 7.23 -10.79 5.71
C SER A 147 7.99 -10.57 4.41
N ILE A 148 8.45 -9.34 4.15
CA ILE A 148 9.31 -9.03 3.00
C ILE A 148 10.64 -9.78 3.07
N LEU A 149 11.26 -9.88 4.25
CA LEU A 149 12.50 -10.63 4.41
C LEU A 149 12.28 -12.15 4.25
N ASP A 150 11.12 -12.65 4.65
CA ASP A 150 10.76 -14.06 4.54
C ASP A 150 10.66 -14.50 3.08
N VAL A 151 10.20 -13.64 2.17
CA VAL A 151 10.24 -13.89 0.71
C VAL A 151 11.65 -14.28 0.22
N PHE A 152 12.70 -13.61 0.73
CA PHE A 152 14.08 -13.95 0.40
C PHE A 152 14.52 -15.24 1.09
N ASN A 153 14.18 -15.41 2.37
CA ASN A 153 14.55 -16.57 3.16
C ASN A 153 13.98 -17.88 2.60
N ASP A 154 12.71 -17.87 2.17
CA ASP A 154 12.01 -19.02 1.61
C ASP A 154 12.62 -19.49 0.28
N ARG A 155 13.31 -18.58 -0.41
CA ARG A 155 14.09 -18.85 -1.64
C ARG A 155 15.56 -19.19 -1.36
N GLY A 156 15.94 -19.29 -0.09
CA GLY A 156 17.32 -19.54 0.34
C GLY A 156 18.27 -18.39 -0.02
N ILE A 157 17.76 -17.17 -0.19
CA ILE A 157 18.54 -15.99 -0.52
C ILE A 157 18.98 -15.30 0.77
N GLY A 158 20.28 -15.31 1.03
CA GLY A 158 20.88 -14.65 2.19
C GLY A 158 21.33 -13.23 1.89
N PHE A 159 21.31 -12.38 2.92
CA PHE A 159 21.91 -11.05 2.89
C PHE A 159 23.36 -11.08 3.40
N ARG A 160 24.21 -10.17 2.92
CA ARG A 160 25.62 -10.08 3.32
C ARG A 160 25.77 -9.56 4.75
N ASP A 161 25.05 -8.50 5.05
CA ASP A 161 25.07 -7.75 6.29
C ASP A 161 23.79 -6.89 6.41
N ILE A 162 23.67 -6.15 7.51
CA ILE A 162 22.53 -5.27 7.77
C ILE A 162 22.44 -4.10 6.79
N ASP A 163 23.57 -3.64 6.24
CA ASP A 163 23.58 -2.53 5.28
C ASP A 163 22.97 -2.98 3.95
N HIS A 164 23.25 -4.22 3.54
CA HIS A 164 22.61 -4.84 2.39
C HIS A 164 21.10 -5.01 2.58
N VAL A 165 20.65 -5.39 3.80
CA VAL A 165 19.22 -5.45 4.13
C VAL A 165 18.59 -4.07 3.98
N ASN A 166 19.21 -3.03 4.54
CA ASN A 166 18.69 -1.66 4.46
C ASN A 166 18.61 -1.15 3.01
N GLU A 167 19.58 -1.49 2.17
CA GLU A 167 19.57 -1.15 0.75
C GLU A 167 18.37 -1.76 0.03
N VAL A 168 18.11 -3.05 0.25
CA VAL A 168 16.96 -3.76 -0.33
C VAL A 168 15.65 -3.20 0.20
N LEU A 169 15.51 -3.01 1.51
CA LEU A 169 14.29 -2.47 2.10
C LEU A 169 13.96 -1.08 1.54
N ARG A 170 14.97 -0.24 1.30
CA ARG A 170 14.75 1.06 0.65
C ARG A 170 14.18 0.89 -0.77
N LEU A 171 14.72 -0.02 -1.57
CA LEU A 171 14.22 -0.28 -2.93
C LEU A 171 12.78 -0.82 -2.90
N VAL A 172 12.47 -1.71 -1.97
CA VAL A 172 11.12 -2.25 -1.77
C VAL A 172 10.16 -1.16 -1.33
N MET A 173 10.55 -0.29 -0.38
CA MET A 173 9.74 0.85 0.04
C MET A 173 9.49 1.84 -1.09
N ASP A 174 10.52 2.16 -1.88
CA ASP A 174 10.39 3.04 -3.05
C ASP A 174 9.43 2.44 -4.07
N PHE A 175 9.48 1.13 -4.32
CA PHE A 175 8.52 0.42 -5.16
C PHE A 175 7.10 0.46 -4.59
N HIS A 176 6.91 0.08 -3.31
CA HIS A 176 5.62 0.08 -2.63
C HIS A 176 4.96 1.46 -2.64
N ASN A 177 5.72 2.53 -2.40
CA ASN A 177 5.17 3.89 -2.40
C ASN A 177 4.70 4.35 -3.80
N ASN A 178 5.03 3.61 -4.85
CA ASN A 178 4.64 3.88 -6.24
C ASN A 178 3.79 2.74 -6.85
N MET A 179 3.27 1.82 -6.04
CA MET A 179 2.34 0.78 -6.49
C MET A 179 0.89 1.18 -6.19
N ARG A 180 -0.05 0.73 -7.03
CA ARG A 180 -1.49 0.93 -6.86
C ARG A 180 -1.99 0.02 -5.73
N LEU A 181 -2.75 0.59 -4.79
CA LEU A 181 -3.20 -0.13 -3.59
C LEU A 181 -4.71 -0.03 -3.39
N TRP A 182 -5.31 -1.10 -2.86
CA TRP A 182 -6.76 -1.21 -2.67
C TRP A 182 -7.28 -0.22 -1.64
N GLU A 183 -6.61 -0.10 -0.49
CA GLU A 183 -6.93 0.84 0.59
C GLU A 183 -6.86 2.30 0.16
N ASN A 184 -6.22 2.58 -0.99
CA ASN A 184 -6.07 3.90 -1.60
C ASN A 184 -6.97 4.11 -2.83
N ASN A 185 -7.99 3.27 -3.04
CA ASN A 185 -8.87 3.34 -4.21
C ASN A 185 -8.09 3.39 -5.55
N GLY A 186 -7.05 2.57 -5.64
CA GLY A 186 -6.20 2.48 -6.82
C GLY A 186 -5.14 3.58 -6.93
N HIS A 187 -5.04 4.53 -6.00
CA HIS A 187 -3.90 5.45 -5.97
C HIS A 187 -2.65 4.80 -5.36
N THR A 188 -1.49 5.35 -5.68
CA THR A 188 -0.25 5.01 -4.97
C THR A 188 -0.16 5.75 -3.63
N PRO A 189 0.59 5.23 -2.63
CA PRO A 189 0.86 5.97 -1.41
C PRO A 189 1.43 7.38 -1.65
N ASN A 190 2.35 7.54 -2.61
CA ASN A 190 2.90 8.85 -2.95
C ASN A 190 1.85 9.82 -3.52
N GLU A 191 0.93 9.33 -4.36
CA GLU A 191 -0.16 10.17 -4.89
C GLU A 191 -1.11 10.61 -3.77
N ILE A 192 -1.50 9.69 -2.88
CA ILE A 192 -2.31 10.01 -1.70
C ILE A 192 -1.58 11.02 -0.82
N PHE A 193 -0.29 10.82 -0.54
CA PHE A 193 0.50 11.76 0.25
C PHE A 193 0.52 13.15 -0.36
N GLU A 194 0.81 13.27 -1.66
CA GLU A 194 0.90 14.57 -2.35
C GLU A 194 -0.46 15.28 -2.42
N MET A 195 -1.55 14.55 -2.67
CA MET A 195 -2.89 15.11 -2.85
C MET A 195 -3.61 15.39 -1.52
N PHE A 196 -3.45 14.51 -0.52
CA PHE A 196 -4.25 14.51 0.70
C PHE A 196 -3.49 14.81 1.97
N GLU A 197 -2.22 14.46 2.11
CA GLU A 197 -1.53 14.60 3.40
C GLU A 197 -0.65 15.84 3.45
N LYS A 198 0.18 16.01 2.42
CA LYS A 198 1.16 17.09 2.28
C LYS A 198 0.57 18.50 2.44
N PRO A 199 -0.63 18.83 1.92
CA PRO A 199 -1.23 20.14 2.13
C PRO A 199 -1.52 20.49 3.59
N PHE A 200 -1.71 19.47 4.45
CA PHE A 200 -1.98 19.66 5.88
C PHE A 200 -0.72 19.53 6.75
N LEU A 201 0.42 19.15 6.17
CA LEU A 201 1.69 19.11 6.89
C LEU A 201 2.20 20.51 7.19
N ARG A 202 2.64 20.71 8.42
CA ARG A 202 3.37 21.92 8.80
C ARG A 202 4.78 21.83 8.22
N PRO A 203 5.29 22.91 7.61
CA PRO A 203 6.67 22.92 7.12
C PRO A 203 7.61 22.67 8.29
N LEU A 204 8.68 21.89 8.03
CA LEU A 204 9.73 21.69 9.02
C LEU A 204 10.27 23.05 9.49
N PRO A 205 10.57 23.20 10.79
CA PRO A 205 11.19 24.42 11.29
C PRO A 205 12.44 24.74 10.46
N LYS A 206 12.55 25.98 9.96
CA LYS A 206 13.70 26.41 9.13
C LYS A 206 15.04 26.32 9.86
N LYS A 207 15.01 26.29 11.19
CA LYS A 207 16.17 26.05 12.03
C LYS A 207 16.12 24.59 12.49
N PRO A 208 17.23 23.84 12.43
CA PRO A 208 17.29 22.55 13.10
C PRO A 208 16.89 22.75 14.56
N PHE A 209 16.14 21.79 15.11
CA PHE A 209 15.78 21.81 16.52
C PHE A 209 17.05 21.98 17.35
N ASN A 210 17.16 23.11 18.05
CA ASN A 210 18.30 23.39 18.88
C ASN A 210 18.15 22.57 20.17
N PHE A 211 18.72 21.37 20.18
CA PHE A 211 18.66 20.48 21.35
C PHE A 211 19.36 21.09 22.58
N ASP A 212 20.25 22.07 22.39
CA ASP A 212 20.95 22.76 23.47
C ASP A 212 20.02 23.64 24.34
N GLU A 213 18.89 24.10 23.80
CA GLU A 213 17.91 24.92 24.55
C GLU A 213 16.83 24.08 25.23
N THR A 214 16.74 22.80 24.89
CA THR A 214 15.81 21.86 25.52
C THR A 214 16.54 21.06 26.59
N ASN A 215 15.94 20.87 27.77
CA ASN A 215 16.46 19.97 28.81
C ASN A 215 16.36 18.48 28.41
N VAL A 216 16.59 18.14 27.14
CA VAL A 216 16.61 16.78 26.62
C VAL A 216 18.01 16.23 26.88
N ILE A 217 18.09 15.17 27.67
CA ILE A 217 19.37 14.53 27.98
C ILE A 217 19.93 13.92 26.71
N ASP A 218 21.14 14.33 26.34
CA ASP A 218 21.93 13.68 25.32
C ASP A 218 22.24 12.22 25.73
N ILE A 219 21.60 11.28 25.03
CA ILE A 219 21.77 9.82 25.19
C ILE A 219 23.22 9.38 24.96
N LYS A 220 24.02 10.11 24.15
CA LYS A 220 25.42 9.78 23.88
C LYS A 220 26.34 10.12 25.05
N THR A 221 26.03 11.12 25.86
CA THR A 221 26.96 11.56 26.93
C THR A 221 26.85 10.75 28.22
N ARG A 222 25.88 9.84 28.37
CA ARG A 222 25.64 9.07 29.62
C ARG A 222 25.77 9.94 30.88
N ARG A 223 25.41 11.22 30.80
CA ARG A 223 25.71 12.18 31.86
C ARG A 223 24.90 11.76 33.09
N LYS A 224 25.60 11.43 34.17
CA LYS A 224 24.99 10.91 35.40
C LYS A 224 24.09 12.02 35.99
N ILE A 225 22.77 11.85 35.89
CA ILE A 225 21.79 12.81 36.41
C ILE A 225 21.92 12.86 37.92
N GLY A 226 22.20 14.02 38.49
CA GLY A 226 22.26 14.23 39.93
C GLY A 226 20.86 14.20 40.55
N ARG A 227 20.73 13.66 41.78
CA ARG A 227 19.43 13.60 42.51
C ARG A 227 18.69 14.94 42.61
N ASN A 228 19.42 16.06 42.61
CA ASN A 228 18.85 17.40 42.74
C ASN A 228 18.67 18.15 41.41
N ASP A 229 19.10 17.58 40.27
CA ASP A 229 19.00 18.19 38.95
C ASP A 229 17.54 18.20 38.45
N PRO A 230 17.18 19.06 37.48
CA PRO A 230 15.89 19.01 36.82
C PRO A 230 15.58 17.62 36.25
N CYS A 231 14.35 17.15 36.42
CA CYS A 231 13.94 15.84 35.96
C CYS A 231 13.74 15.84 34.43
N PRO A 232 14.32 14.88 33.68
CA PRO A 232 14.33 14.89 32.22
C PRO A 232 12.99 14.58 31.57
N CYS A 233 11.98 14.15 32.32
CA CYS A 233 10.62 13.94 31.81
C CYS A 233 9.86 15.25 31.53
N GLY A 234 10.51 16.41 31.66
CA GLY A 234 9.89 17.72 31.42
C GLY A 234 8.94 18.19 32.53
N SER A 235 8.88 17.50 33.67
CA SER A 235 7.93 17.84 34.76
C SER A 235 8.25 19.13 35.52
N GLY A 236 9.43 19.73 35.30
CA GLY A 236 9.92 20.89 36.05
C GLY A 236 10.33 20.59 37.51
N LYS A 237 10.20 19.35 37.98
CA LYS A 237 10.58 18.93 39.34
C LYS A 237 12.04 18.46 39.39
N LYS A 238 12.66 18.44 40.57
CA LYS A 238 13.98 17.78 40.78
C LYS A 238 13.87 16.27 40.58
N TYR A 239 14.90 15.61 40.06
CA TYR A 239 14.92 14.17 39.74
C TYR A 239 14.46 13.29 40.90
N LYS A 240 14.98 13.51 42.13
CA LYS A 240 14.58 12.77 43.35
C LYS A 240 13.10 12.92 43.76
N LYS A 241 12.39 13.92 43.23
CA LYS A 241 10.98 14.18 43.51
C LYS A 241 10.06 13.75 42.36
N CYS A 242 10.60 13.14 41.31
CA CYS A 242 9.87 12.71 40.13
C CYS A 242 10.30 11.29 39.71
N CYS A 243 11.11 11.14 38.66
CA CYS A 243 11.52 9.83 38.14
C CYS A 243 12.57 9.10 38.98
N GLY A 244 13.30 9.80 39.86
CA GLY A 244 14.32 9.23 40.74
C GLY A 244 13.80 8.92 42.15
N LYS A 245 12.53 8.54 42.26
CA LYS A 245 11.96 8.00 43.51
C LYS A 245 12.53 6.62 43.79
#